data_AF-A0A011MA19-F1
#
_entry.id   AF-A0A011MA19-F1
#
_cell.length_a   1.000
_cell.length_b   1.000
_cell.length_c   1.000
_cell.angle_alpha   90.00
_cell.angle_beta   90.00
_cell.angle_gamma   90.00
#
_symmetry.space_group_name_H-M   'P 1'
#
loop_
_entity.id
_entity.type
_entity.pdbx_description
1 polymer ?
#
loop_
_entity_poly.entity_id
_entity_poly.type
_entity_poly.pdbx_seq_one_letter_code
_entity_poly.pdbx_strand_id
1 'polypeptide(L)'
;MSLPGRVDRSACARQAAACRRQQTGFCKAAASRCWHSASRRIKASREELHDALRGELTASHVFVLDELLRHIEELETRITRFDARLLDELASEHNARALLQTLPGVDTVGAAMLLVEIGSDLSVFGSANRLASWVGICPAPSVGSCR
;
A
#
# COMPACT_ATOMS: atom_id res chain seq x y z
N MET A 1 23.68 2.96 -12.47
CA MET A 1 23.24 1.97 -11.49
C MET A 1 21.73 2.04 -11.44
N SER A 2 21.08 1.26 -12.31
CA SER A 2 19.67 1.41 -12.66
C SER A 2 18.78 0.67 -11.67
N LEU A 3 17.83 1.40 -11.06
CA LEU A 3 16.82 0.85 -10.15
C LEU A 3 15.86 -0.09 -10.93
N PRO A 4 15.44 -1.23 -10.35
CA PRO A 4 14.50 -2.12 -11.00
C PRO A 4 13.11 -1.47 -11.08
N GLY A 5 12.48 -1.64 -12.24
CA GLY A 5 11.22 -0.99 -12.63
C GLY A 5 10.07 -1.23 -11.67
N ARG A 6 9.42 -0.12 -11.31
CA ARG A 6 8.18 -0.02 -10.55
C ARG A 6 7.08 -0.79 -11.30
N VAL A 7 6.43 -1.75 -10.65
CA VAL A 7 5.28 -2.47 -11.23
C VAL A 7 4.13 -1.47 -11.41
N ASP A 8 3.75 -1.21 -12.66
CA ASP A 8 2.61 -0.37 -13.01
C ASP A 8 1.31 -1.09 -12.58
N ARG A 9 0.73 -0.64 -11.47
CA ARG A 9 -0.51 -1.18 -10.89
C ARG A 9 -1.70 -1.06 -11.87
N SER A 10 -1.65 -0.12 -12.82
CA SER A 10 -2.67 0.04 -13.86
C SER A 10 -2.55 -1.00 -14.99
N ALA A 11 -1.36 -1.54 -15.23
CA ALA A 11 -1.13 -2.61 -16.20
C ALA A 11 -1.70 -3.96 -15.70
N CYS A 12 -1.69 -4.18 -14.38
CA CYS A 12 -2.28 -5.37 -13.77
C CYS A 12 -3.81 -5.44 -13.99
N ALA A 13 -4.50 -4.29 -13.90
CA ALA A 13 -5.94 -4.19 -14.12
C ALA A 13 -6.36 -4.46 -15.59
N ARG A 14 -5.53 -4.06 -16.57
CA ARG A 14 -5.79 -4.34 -18.00
C ARG A 14 -5.60 -5.81 -18.37
N GLN A 15 -4.68 -6.52 -17.70
CA GLN A 15 -4.44 -7.95 -17.90
C GLN A 15 -5.59 -8.82 -17.38
N ALA A 16 -6.35 -8.36 -16.37
CA ALA A 16 -7.44 -9.11 -15.73
C ALA A 16 -8.64 -9.34 -16.69
N ALA A 17 -8.94 -8.38 -17.57
CA ALA A 17 -10.05 -8.49 -18.51
C ALA A 17 -9.83 -9.54 -19.62
N ALA A 18 -8.58 -9.81 -20.00
CA ALA A 18 -8.21 -10.80 -21.02
C ALA A 18 -8.27 -12.25 -20.50
N CYS A 19 -8.22 -12.45 -19.17
CA CYS A 19 -8.21 -13.76 -18.52
C CYS A 19 -9.62 -14.36 -18.33
N ARG A 20 -10.64 -13.83 -19.02
CA ARG A 20 -12.05 -14.21 -18.86
C ARG A 20 -12.46 -15.49 -19.61
N ARG A 21 -11.54 -16.15 -20.33
CA ARG A 21 -11.85 -17.29 -21.22
C ARG A 21 -11.00 -18.56 -21.05
N GLN A 22 -9.99 -18.59 -20.19
CA GLN A 22 -9.08 -19.74 -20.06
C GLN A 22 -8.82 -20.10 -18.60
N GLN A 23 -9.61 -21.05 -18.09
CA GLN A 23 -9.53 -21.63 -16.73
C GLN A 23 -8.19 -22.32 -16.41
N THR A 24 -7.27 -22.46 -17.37
CA THR A 24 -5.92 -23.02 -17.15
C THR A 24 -4.86 -21.96 -16.79
N GLY A 25 -5.14 -20.68 -17.00
CA GLY A 25 -4.18 -19.59 -16.75
C GLY A 25 -4.19 -19.03 -15.32
N PHE A 26 -5.33 -19.13 -14.62
CA PHE A 26 -5.52 -18.55 -13.29
C PHE A 26 -4.60 -19.19 -12.24
N CYS A 27 -4.43 -20.52 -12.25
CA CYS A 27 -3.55 -21.22 -11.32
C CYS A 27 -2.07 -20.83 -11.48
N LYS A 28 -1.60 -20.61 -12.73
CA LYS A 28 -0.20 -20.17 -12.97
C LYS A 28 0.03 -18.71 -12.58
N ALA A 29 -0.91 -17.81 -12.90
CA ALA A 29 -0.77 -16.39 -12.62
C ALA A 29 -0.94 -16.07 -11.13
N ALA A 30 -1.90 -16.68 -10.44
CA ALA A 30 -2.09 -16.54 -9.00
C ALA A 30 -0.89 -17.06 -8.20
N ALA A 31 -0.34 -18.22 -8.58
CA ALA A 31 0.88 -18.76 -7.96
C ALA A 31 2.07 -17.80 -8.10
N SER A 32 2.26 -17.19 -9.28
CA SER A 32 3.36 -16.24 -9.52
C SER A 32 3.22 -14.91 -8.75
N ARG A 33 2.00 -14.42 -8.53
CA ARG A 33 1.73 -13.21 -7.73
C ARG A 33 1.89 -13.46 -6.24
N CYS A 34 1.38 -14.58 -5.73
CA CYS A 34 1.52 -14.99 -4.33
C CYS A 34 3.01 -15.23 -3.96
N TRP A 35 3.81 -15.72 -4.90
CA TRP A 35 5.23 -15.93 -4.70
C TRP A 35 6.01 -14.62 -4.47
N HIS A 36 5.71 -13.55 -5.23
CA HIS A 36 6.41 -12.27 -5.08
C HIS A 36 6.09 -11.57 -3.75
N SER A 37 4.89 -11.75 -3.20
CA SER A 37 4.48 -11.14 -1.94
C SER A 37 4.86 -11.94 -0.69
N ALA A 38 5.04 -13.26 -0.79
CA ALA A 38 5.23 -14.13 0.37
C ALA A 38 6.61 -14.84 0.48
N SER A 39 7.50 -14.64 -0.49
CA SER A 39 8.77 -15.39 -0.64
C SER A 39 9.74 -15.37 0.55
N ARG A 40 9.68 -14.37 1.44
CA ARG A 40 10.62 -14.31 2.59
C ARG A 40 10.24 -15.19 3.78
N ARG A 41 8.98 -15.67 3.87
CA ARG A 41 8.50 -16.46 5.03
C ARG A 41 8.06 -17.88 4.66
N ILE A 42 7.95 -18.17 3.37
CA ILE A 42 7.52 -19.49 2.90
C ILE A 42 8.76 -20.35 2.66
N LYS A 43 8.86 -21.44 3.44
CA LYS A 43 9.92 -22.46 3.32
C LYS A 43 9.63 -23.49 2.21
N ALA A 44 8.40 -23.51 1.71
CA ALA A 44 7.97 -24.44 0.67
C ALA A 44 8.57 -24.04 -0.69
N SER A 45 8.98 -25.03 -1.47
CA SER A 45 9.47 -24.85 -2.83
C SER A 45 8.33 -24.32 -3.73
N ARG A 46 8.70 -23.71 -4.86
CA ARG A 46 7.73 -23.23 -5.87
C ARG A 46 6.83 -24.37 -6.37
N GLU A 47 7.36 -25.59 -6.42
CA GLU A 47 6.64 -26.80 -6.84
C GLU A 47 5.66 -27.29 -5.78
N GLU A 48 6.05 -27.26 -4.50
CA GLU A 48 5.17 -27.59 -3.36
C GLU A 48 4.00 -26.62 -3.23
N LEU A 49 4.25 -25.32 -3.43
CA LEU A 49 3.18 -24.32 -3.49
C LEU A 49 2.23 -24.59 -4.67
N HIS A 50 2.76 -24.96 -5.82
CA HIS A 50 1.96 -25.27 -7.00
C HIS A 50 1.17 -26.58 -6.83
N ASP A 51 1.67 -27.53 -6.04
CA ASP A 51 0.96 -28.77 -5.66
C ASP A 51 -0.14 -28.50 -4.63
N ALA A 52 0.12 -27.67 -3.62
CA ALA A 52 -0.90 -27.24 -2.66
C ALA A 52 -2.05 -26.44 -3.31
N LEU A 53 -1.75 -25.71 -4.40
CA LEU A 53 -2.73 -24.98 -5.21
C LEU A 53 -3.41 -25.85 -6.27
N ARG A 54 -3.07 -27.15 -6.38
CA ARG A 54 -3.68 -28.13 -7.30
C ARG A 54 -4.92 -28.83 -6.73
N GLY A 55 -5.52 -28.32 -5.67
CA GLY A 55 -6.85 -28.76 -5.23
C GLY A 55 -7.93 -28.40 -6.25
N GLU A 56 -8.92 -29.27 -6.43
CA GLU A 56 -10.07 -28.99 -7.31
C GLU A 56 -10.98 -27.93 -6.67
N LEU A 57 -11.11 -26.78 -7.34
CA LEU A 57 -12.10 -25.77 -6.96
C LEU A 57 -13.45 -26.17 -7.52
N THR A 58 -14.41 -26.45 -6.64
CA THR A 58 -15.80 -26.66 -7.03
C THR A 58 -16.39 -25.38 -7.62
N ALA A 59 -17.48 -25.49 -8.38
CA ALA A 59 -18.21 -24.32 -8.89
C ALA A 59 -18.61 -23.35 -7.78
N SER A 60 -18.99 -23.87 -6.60
CA SER A 60 -19.31 -23.05 -5.42
C SER A 60 -18.10 -22.28 -4.88
N HIS A 61 -16.92 -22.91 -4.83
CA HIS A 61 -15.69 -22.21 -4.42
C HIS A 61 -15.33 -21.09 -5.41
N VAL A 62 -15.45 -21.36 -6.72
CA VAL A 62 -15.18 -20.37 -7.76
C VAL A 62 -16.14 -19.19 -7.65
N PHE A 63 -17.43 -19.44 -7.41
CA PHE A 63 -18.43 -18.38 -7.22
C PHE A 63 -18.07 -17.47 -6.04
N VAL A 64 -17.76 -18.04 -4.86
CA VAL A 64 -17.40 -17.24 -3.67
C VAL A 64 -16.12 -16.44 -3.91
N LEU A 65 -15.11 -17.04 -4.54
CA LEU A 65 -13.86 -16.34 -4.86
C LEU A 65 -14.06 -15.19 -5.83
N ASP A 66 -14.93 -15.34 -6.83
CA ASP A 66 -15.26 -14.27 -7.78
C ASP A 66 -15.90 -13.07 -7.08
N GLU A 67 -16.89 -13.31 -6.21
CA GLU A 67 -17.54 -12.26 -5.44
C GLU A 67 -16.57 -11.53 -4.49
N LEU A 68 -15.70 -12.27 -3.81
CA LEU A 68 -14.68 -11.66 -2.94
C LEU A 68 -13.68 -10.82 -3.71
N LEU A 69 -13.22 -11.31 -4.87
CA LEU A 69 -12.28 -10.57 -5.73
C LEU A 69 -12.94 -9.30 -6.28
N ARG A 70 -14.19 -9.38 -6.75
CA ARG A 70 -14.95 -8.18 -7.16
C ARG A 70 -15.07 -7.17 -6.03
N HIS A 71 -15.32 -7.62 -4.81
CA HIS A 71 -15.44 -6.71 -3.67
C HIS A 71 -14.11 -6.04 -3.33
N ILE A 72 -12.99 -6.77 -3.40
CA ILE A 72 -11.65 -6.18 -3.24
C ILE A 72 -11.40 -5.11 -4.30
N GLU A 73 -11.69 -5.40 -5.57
CA GLU A 73 -11.53 -4.42 -6.67
C GLU A 73 -12.41 -3.17 -6.47
N GLU A 74 -13.62 -3.33 -5.95
CA GLU A 74 -14.51 -2.21 -5.60
C GLU A 74 -13.91 -1.36 -4.49
N LEU A 75 -13.41 -1.99 -3.42
CA LEU A 75 -12.77 -1.29 -2.30
C LEU A 75 -11.50 -0.56 -2.75
N GLU A 76 -10.65 -1.19 -3.56
CA GLU A 76 -9.45 -0.56 -4.13
C GLU A 76 -9.80 0.67 -4.99
N THR A 77 -10.87 0.58 -5.78
CA THR A 77 -11.38 1.70 -6.56
C THR A 77 -11.85 2.85 -5.67
N ARG A 78 -12.57 2.53 -4.58
CA ARG A 78 -13.04 3.52 -3.61
C ARG A 78 -11.88 4.19 -2.88
N ILE A 79 -10.88 3.42 -2.44
CA ILE A 79 -9.66 3.95 -1.81
C ILE A 79 -8.98 4.94 -2.76
N THR A 80 -8.75 4.55 -4.01
CA THR A 80 -8.10 5.41 -5.02
C THR A 80 -8.86 6.73 -5.21
N ARG A 81 -10.20 6.68 -5.21
CA ARG A 81 -11.03 7.88 -5.31
C ARG A 81 -10.89 8.80 -4.09
N PHE A 82 -10.81 8.23 -2.89
CA PHE A 82 -10.58 9.00 -1.68
C PHE A 82 -9.16 9.60 -1.64
N ASP A 83 -8.15 8.84 -2.03
CA ASP A 83 -6.76 9.32 -2.13
C ASP A 83 -6.67 10.51 -3.10
N ALA A 84 -7.30 10.40 -4.28
CA ALA A 84 -7.32 11.49 -5.26
C ALA A 84 -7.99 12.75 -4.70
N ARG A 85 -9.14 12.59 -4.04
CA ARG A 85 -9.86 13.72 -3.42
C ARG A 85 -9.05 14.37 -2.30
N LEU A 86 -8.46 13.56 -1.42
CA LEU A 86 -7.60 14.05 -0.33
C LEU A 86 -6.45 14.89 -0.88
N LEU A 87 -5.79 14.42 -1.94
CA LEU A 87 -4.65 15.14 -2.53
C LEU A 87 -5.04 16.43 -3.24
N ASP A 88 -6.25 16.47 -3.83
CA ASP A 88 -6.82 17.65 -4.47
C ASP A 88 -7.19 18.72 -3.43
N GLU A 89 -7.85 18.32 -2.33
CA GLU A 89 -8.18 19.23 -1.22
C GLU A 89 -6.92 19.81 -0.55
N LEU A 90 -5.81 19.06 -0.54
CA LEU A 90 -4.50 19.49 -0.02
C LEU A 90 -3.54 20.03 -1.11
N ALA A 91 -4.05 20.53 -2.23
CA ALA A 91 -3.21 21.03 -3.30
C ALA A 91 -2.35 22.24 -2.86
N SER A 92 -2.87 23.08 -1.96
CA SER A 92 -2.19 24.30 -1.51
C SER A 92 -1.02 24.03 -0.56
N GLU A 93 -1.04 22.88 0.12
CA GLU A 93 -0.08 22.43 1.13
C GLU A 93 1.05 21.58 0.52
N HIS A 94 1.27 21.68 -0.80
CA HIS A 94 2.24 20.87 -1.53
C HIS A 94 3.64 20.90 -0.91
N ASN A 95 4.11 22.07 -0.48
CA ASN A 95 5.44 22.22 0.12
C ASN A 95 5.55 21.49 1.46
N ALA A 96 4.53 21.59 2.32
CA ALA A 96 4.50 20.90 3.60
C ALA A 96 4.46 19.37 3.40
N ARG A 97 3.70 18.92 2.40
CA ARG A 97 3.64 17.50 2.02
C ARG A 97 5.00 17.00 1.51
N ALA A 98 5.67 17.75 0.65
CA ALA A 98 6.98 17.39 0.12
C ALA A 98 8.05 17.27 1.22
N LEU A 99 8.01 18.12 2.25
CA LEU A 99 8.89 18.01 3.41
C LEU A 99 8.66 16.73 4.20
N LEU A 100 7.41 16.37 4.47
CA LEU A 100 7.08 15.12 5.18
C LEU A 100 7.52 13.87 4.41
N GLN A 101 7.50 13.91 3.07
CA GLN A 101 7.97 12.80 2.22
C GLN A 101 9.49 12.59 2.25
N THR A 102 10.26 13.51 2.82
CA THR A 102 11.70 13.28 3.07
C THR A 102 11.94 12.26 4.19
N LEU A 103 10.92 12.01 5.03
CA LEU A 103 11.00 11.01 6.09
C LEU A 103 10.98 9.59 5.49
N PRO A 104 11.92 8.72 5.87
CA PRO A 104 11.96 7.36 5.34
C PRO A 104 10.68 6.59 5.72
N GLY A 105 10.01 6.04 4.72
CA GLY A 105 8.78 5.26 4.91
C GLY A 105 7.48 6.08 4.85
N VAL A 106 7.55 7.40 4.66
CA VAL A 106 6.37 8.26 4.46
C VAL A 106 6.13 8.47 2.96
N ASP A 107 5.02 7.97 2.46
CA ASP A 107 4.60 8.17 1.07
C ASP A 107 3.66 9.38 0.91
N THR A 108 3.17 9.64 -0.31
CA THR A 108 2.34 10.82 -0.60
C THR A 108 1.04 10.84 0.21
N VAL A 109 0.36 9.69 0.32
CA VAL A 109 -0.90 9.59 1.05
C VAL A 109 -0.64 9.66 2.55
N GLY A 110 0.41 9.00 3.05
CA GLY A 110 0.84 9.11 4.45
C GLY A 110 1.20 10.55 4.86
N ALA A 111 1.94 11.27 4.03
CA ALA A 111 2.24 12.69 4.26
C ALA A 111 0.97 13.55 4.25
N ALA A 112 0.02 13.28 3.35
CA ALA A 112 -1.26 13.97 3.31
C ALA A 112 -2.10 13.71 4.57
N MET A 113 -2.20 12.45 5.03
CA MET A 113 -2.91 12.12 6.27
C MET A 113 -2.29 12.81 7.49
N LEU A 114 -0.96 12.85 7.59
CA LEU A 114 -0.30 13.58 8.67
C LEU A 114 -0.68 15.06 8.69
N LEU A 115 -0.76 15.71 7.53
CA LEU A 115 -1.20 17.10 7.43
C LEU A 115 -2.67 17.30 7.82
N VAL A 116 -3.55 16.34 7.52
CA VAL A 116 -4.95 16.40 7.98
C VAL A 116 -5.02 16.31 9.50
N GLU A 117 -4.21 15.45 10.12
CA GLU A 117 -4.23 15.25 11.57
C GLU A 117 -3.61 16.42 12.35
N ILE A 118 -2.46 16.94 11.90
CA ILE A 118 -1.73 17.99 12.63
C ILE A 118 -2.09 19.42 12.16
N GLY A 119 -2.69 19.54 10.98
CA GLY A 119 -2.91 20.82 10.30
C GLY A 119 -1.66 21.37 9.61
N SER A 120 -1.84 22.39 8.76
CA SER A 120 -0.74 23.12 8.13
C SER A 120 -0.14 24.20 9.04
N ASP A 121 -0.88 24.66 10.05
CA ASP A 121 -0.41 25.60 11.07
C ASP A 121 0.13 24.86 12.30
N LEU A 122 1.45 24.68 12.35
CA LEU A 122 2.12 24.04 13.48
C LEU A 122 2.36 24.99 14.66
N SER A 123 2.06 26.29 14.53
CA SER A 123 2.26 27.27 15.60
C SER A 123 1.36 26.99 16.81
N VAL A 124 0.22 26.31 16.60
CA VAL A 124 -0.71 25.88 17.64
C VAL A 124 -0.07 24.97 18.70
N PHE A 125 1.00 24.26 18.34
CA PHE A 125 1.76 23.42 19.28
C PHE A 125 2.82 24.19 20.06
N GLY A 126 3.21 25.39 19.62
CA GLY A 126 4.21 26.26 20.23
C GLY A 126 5.67 25.77 20.15
N SER A 127 5.92 24.46 20.08
CA SER A 127 7.26 23.89 19.83
C SER A 127 7.20 22.48 19.25
N ALA A 128 8.28 22.09 18.57
CA ALA A 128 8.44 20.73 18.04
C ALA A 128 8.38 19.65 19.13
N ASN A 129 8.91 19.93 20.34
CA ASN A 129 8.83 18.98 21.46
C ASN A 129 7.40 18.74 21.93
N ARG A 130 6.54 19.76 21.90
CA ARG A 130 5.11 19.62 22.25
C ARG A 130 4.36 18.82 21.20
N LEU A 131 4.65 19.04 19.91
CA LEU A 131 4.13 18.20 18.84
C LEU A 131 4.58 16.74 18.99
N ALA A 132 5.87 16.50 19.25
CA ALA A 132 6.42 15.16 19.45
C ALA A 132 5.73 14.44 20.64
N SER A 133 5.56 15.15 21.76
CA SER A 133 4.81 14.64 22.91
C SER A 133 3.35 14.33 22.58
N TRP A 134 2.71 15.10 21.70
CA TRP A 134 1.32 14.85 21.28
C TRP A 134 1.19 13.59 20.41
N VAL A 135 2.10 13.38 19.45
CA VAL A 135 2.13 12.16 18.63
C VAL A 135 2.64 10.92 19.38
N GLY A 136 2.95 11.04 20.68
CA GLY A 136 3.45 9.94 21.50
C GLY A 136 4.90 9.54 21.17
N ILE A 137 5.66 10.40 20.51
CA ILE A 137 7.07 10.19 20.18
C ILE A 137 7.91 11.01 21.17
N CYS A 138 8.69 10.34 22.01
CA CYS A 138 9.73 11.02 22.78
C CYS A 138 10.94 11.23 21.85
N PRO A 139 11.35 12.47 21.53
CA PRO A 139 12.60 12.66 20.79
C PRO A 139 13.73 12.07 21.62
N ALA A 140 14.61 11.28 21.00
CA ALA A 140 15.84 10.88 21.65
C ALA A 140 16.57 12.16 22.09
N PRO A 141 17.07 12.24 23.34
CA PRO A 141 17.81 13.41 23.78
C PRO A 141 18.96 13.63 22.78
N SER A 142 19.06 14.84 22.22
CA SER A 142 20.21 15.21 21.42
C SER A 142 21.46 15.00 22.27
N VAL A 143 22.38 14.15 21.81
CA VAL A 143 23.74 14.10 22.35
C VAL A 143 24.33 15.51 22.19
N GLY A 144 24.25 16.31 23.25
CA GLY A 144 24.72 17.70 23.27
C GLY A 144 23.64 18.70 23.65
N SER A 145 23.27 18.75 24.92
CA SER A 145 22.93 19.99 25.66
C SER A 145 22.48 19.64 27.07
N CYS A 146 23.42 19.31 27.96
CA CYS A 146 23.27 19.66 29.36
C CYS A 146 23.83 21.07 29.53
N ARG A 147 22.97 22.03 29.88
CA ARG A 147 23.36 23.15 30.72
C ARG A 147 22.21 23.47 31.66
#